data_AF-A0A392N6R8-F1
#
_entry.id   AF-A0A392N6R8-F1
#
_cell.length_a   1.000
_cell.length_b   1.000
_cell.length_c   1.000
_cell.angle_alpha   90.00
_cell.angle_beta   90.00
_cell.angle_gamma   90.00
#
_symmetry.space_group_name_H-M   'P 1'
#
loop_
_entity.id
_entity.type
_entity.pdbx_description
1 polymer ?
#
loop_
_entity_poly.entity_id
_entity_poly.type
_entity_poly.pdbx_seq_one_letter_code
_entity_poly.pdbx_strand_id
1 'polypeptide(L)' 'MPGIDEDIITHKLSMAPNSKPVSQRKRKLGKERRAAVDEEVAKLKDAKFIEEIKCCCFE' A
#
# COMPACT_ATOMS: atom_id res chain seq x y z
N MET A 1 -12.02 -4.05 -4.94
CA MET A 1 -12.20 -5.15 -5.93
C MET A 1 -13.29 -4.72 -6.88
N PRO A 2 -13.03 -4.65 -8.20
CA PRO A 2 -14.06 -4.23 -9.15
C PRO A 2 -15.24 -5.20 -9.08
N GLY A 3 -16.42 -4.68 -8.74
CA GLY A 3 -17.67 -5.45 -8.69
C GLY A 3 -18.09 -5.98 -7.32
N ILE A 4 -17.37 -5.68 -6.23
CA ILE A 4 -17.84 -5.95 -4.86
C ILE A 4 -18.06 -4.60 -4.15
N ASP A 5 -19.17 -4.50 -3.44
CA ASP A 5 -19.55 -3.32 -2.68
C ASP A 5 -18.49 -2.96 -1.62
N GLU A 6 -18.13 -1.67 -1.56
CA GLU A 6 -17.11 -1.13 -0.67
C GLU A 6 -17.47 -1.36 0.80
N ASP A 7 -18.75 -1.30 1.17
CA ASP A 7 -19.22 -1.50 2.54
C ASP A 7 -19.02 -2.94 3.03
N ILE A 8 -18.97 -3.90 2.09
CA ILE A 8 -18.77 -5.32 2.39
C ILE A 8 -17.28 -5.66 2.51
N ILE A 9 -16.44 -5.07 1.64
CA ILE A 9 -15.00 -5.41 1.58
C ILE A 9 -14.13 -4.57 2.51
N THR A 10 -14.63 -3.41 2.97
CA THR A 10 -13.85 -2.50 3.81
C THR A 10 -13.80 -3.01 5.25
N HIS A 11 -12.62 -3.48 5.65
CA HIS A 11 -12.36 -3.83 7.05
C HIS A 11 -11.74 -2.64 7.80
N LYS A 12 -12.32 -2.26 8.92
CA LYS A 12 -11.75 -1.26 9.84
C LYS A 12 -10.84 -1.96 10.84
N LEU A 13 -9.54 -1.70 10.73
CA LEU A 13 -8.56 -2.18 11.71
C LEU A 13 -8.77 -1.47 13.06
N SER A 14 -8.83 -2.25 14.14
CA SER A 14 -8.87 -1.71 15.50
C SER A 14 -7.50 -1.16 15.88
N MET A 15 -7.35 0.16 15.84
CA MET A 15 -6.12 0.87 16.22
C MET A 15 -6.31 1.61 17.55
N ALA A 16 -5.23 1.74 18.34
CA ALA A 16 -5.26 2.57 19.53
C ALA A 16 -5.47 4.05 19.11
N PRO A 17 -6.35 4.81 19.78
CA PRO A 17 -6.74 6.16 19.34
C PRO A 17 -5.58 7.16 19.29
N ASN A 18 -4.51 6.91 20.05
CA ASN A 18 -3.32 7.76 20.11
C ASN A 18 -2.12 7.19 19.32
N SER A 19 -2.31 6.13 18.51
CA SER A 19 -1.21 5.57 17.73
C SER A 19 -0.82 6.53 16.60
N LYS A 20 0.45 6.97 16.62
CA LYS A 20 0.98 7.82 15.55
C LYS A 20 1.43 6.97 14.35
N PRO A 21 1.25 7.44 13.11
CA PRO A 21 1.83 6.78 11.95
C PRO A 21 3.36 6.79 12.05
N VAL A 22 3.99 5.70 11.61
CA VAL A 22 5.46 5.56 11.62
C VAL A 22 5.96 5.51 10.19
N SER A 23 6.81 6.47 9.81
CA SER A 23 7.49 6.44 8.52
C SER A 23 8.54 5.32 8.52
N GLN A 24 8.35 4.32 7.66
CA GLN A 24 9.28 3.22 7.52
C GLN A 24 10.25 3.48 6.36
N ARG A 25 11.55 3.35 6.64
CA ARG A 25 12.58 3.50 5.61
C ARG A 25 12.51 2.36 4.58
N LYS A 26 12.50 2.69 3.30
CA LYS A 26 12.53 1.71 2.20
C LYS A 26 13.75 0.80 2.34
N ARG A 27 13.53 -0.53 2.31
CA ARG A 27 14.61 -1.52 2.36
C ARG A 27 15.43 -1.49 1.06
N LYS A 28 16.75 -1.69 1.16
CA LYS A 28 17.62 -1.85 -0.02
C LYS A 28 17.39 -3.23 -0.62
N LEU A 29 16.86 -3.27 -1.84
CA LEU A 29 16.68 -4.51 -2.61
C LEU A 29 17.85 -4.70 -3.60
N GLY A 30 18.21 -5.94 -3.91
CA GLY A 30 19.12 -6.25 -5.02
C GLY A 30 18.50 -5.88 -6.38
N LYS A 31 19.30 -5.78 -7.45
CA LYS A 31 18.81 -5.34 -8.78
C LYS A 31 17.68 -6.24 -9.29
N GLU A 32 17.87 -7.56 -9.25
CA GLU A 32 16.89 -8.55 -9.69
C GLU A 32 15.56 -8.42 -8.93
N ARG A 33 15.64 -8.28 -7.60
CA ARG A 33 14.44 -8.13 -6.76
C ARG A 33 13.71 -6.81 -7.00
N ARG A 34 14.41 -5.74 -7.41
CA ARG A 34 13.76 -4.48 -7.76
C ARG A 34 12.93 -4.64 -9.03
N ALA A 35 13.51 -5.21 -10.08
CA ALA A 35 12.80 -5.46 -11.33
C ALA A 35 11.53 -6.30 -11.11
N ALA A 36 11.63 -7.39 -10.35
CA ALA A 36 10.47 -8.22 -10.02
C ALA A 36 9.40 -7.44 -9.21
N VAL A 37 9.81 -6.60 -8.26
CA VAL A 37 8.87 -5.76 -7.51
C VAL A 37 8.18 -4.74 -8.41
N ASP A 38 8.91 -4.10 -9.32
CA ASP A 38 8.34 -3.08 -10.21
C ASP A 38 7.32 -3.71 -11.19
N GLU A 39 7.58 -4.92 -11.69
CA GLU A 39 6.64 -5.68 -12.51
C GLU A 39 5.36 -6.06 -11.74
N GLU A 40 5.48 -6.57 -10.52
CA GLU A 40 4.32 -6.93 -9.71
C GLU A 40 3.51 -5.70 -9.28
N VAL A 41 4.18 -4.59 -8.97
CA VAL A 41 3.51 -3.32 -8.65
C VAL A 41 2.70 -2.83 -9.86
N ALA A 42 3.23 -2.94 -11.09
CA ALA A 42 2.48 -2.58 -12.29
C ALA A 42 1.21 -3.43 -12.44
N LYS A 43 1.32 -4.76 -12.30
CA LYS A 43 0.16 -5.67 -12.36
C LYS A 43 -0.92 -5.33 -11.32
N LEU A 44 -0.51 -5.03 -10.09
CA LEU A 44 -1.44 -4.67 -9.01
C LEU A 44 -2.09 -3.29 -9.22
N LYS A 45 -1.36 -2.33 -9.80
CA LYS A 45 -1.90 -1.02 -10.18
C LYS A 45 -2.93 -1.16 -11.31
N ASP A 46 -2.63 -1.95 -12.35
CA ASP A 46 -3.54 -2.20 -13.48
C ASP A 46 -4.85 -2.85 -13.02
N ALA A 47 -4.75 -3.78 -12.08
CA ALA A 47 -5.91 -4.44 -11.47
C ALA A 47 -6.65 -3.58 -10.43
N LYS A 48 -6.20 -2.33 -10.19
CA LYS A 48 -6.77 -1.39 -9.21
C LYS A 48 -6.84 -1.95 -7.78
N PHE A 49 -5.89 -2.82 -7.42
CA PHE A 49 -5.75 -3.34 -6.05
C PHE A 49 -4.95 -2.41 -5.15
N ILE A 50 -4.00 -1.67 -5.74
CA ILE A 50 -3.18 -0.69 -5.02
C ILE A 50 -3.21 0.65 -5.73
N GLU A 51 -3.07 1.72 -4.95
CA GLU A 51 -2.97 3.10 -5.45
C GLU A 51 -1.77 3.79 -4.81
N GLU A 52 -1.22 4.76 -5.52
CA GLU A 52 -0.11 5.57 -5.02
C GLU A 52 -0.63 6.66 -4.07
N ILE A 53 -0.32 6.52 -2.79
CA ILE A 53 -0.64 7.52 -1.78
C ILE A 53 0.56 8.42 -1.51
N LYS A 54 0.31 9.72 -1.38
CA LYS A 54 1.31 10.64 -0.81
C LYS A 54 1.33 10.41 0.69
N CYS A 55 2.39 9.77 1.18
CA CYS A 55 2.71 9.85 2.60
C CYS A 55 3.25 11.26 2.83
N CYS A 56 2.36 12.21 3.12
CA CYS A 56 2.77 13.51 3.66
C CYS A 56 3.58 13.18 4.91
N CYS A 57 4.88 13.46 4.88
CA CYS A 57 5.68 13.53 6.09
C CYS A 57 4.97 14.56 6.98
N PHE A 58 4.18 14.09 7.94
CA PHE A 58 3.59 14.94 8.97
C PHE A 58 4.75 15.39 9.85
N GLU A 59 5.09 16.68 9.74
CA GLU A 59 5.97 17.40 10.68
C GLU A 59 5.43 17.30 12.12
#